data_AF-A0A955NKM2-F1
#
_entry.id   AF-A0A955NKM2-F1
#
_cell.length_a   1.000
_cell.length_b   1.000
_cell.length_c   1.000
_cell.angle_alpha   90.00
_cell.angle_beta   90.00
_cell.angle_gamma   90.00
#
_symmetry.space_group_name_H-M   'P 1'
#
loop_
_entity.id
_entity.type
_entity.pdbx_description
1 polymer ?
#
loop_
_entity_poly.entity_id
_entity_poly.type
_entity_poly.pdbx_seq_one_letter_code
_entity_poly.pdbx_strand_id
1 'polypeptide(L)'
;MKASRWVHLPPISLLVVAIPAHANMGTPLMWGTLLHLYIGNAFIGILEGLILAKLGGFGKTKSILTMIAANYVSALWGFNTLGIVAEQLKSVFLSEDPLMGVRYYFYSLIAVAIFLTPVFEYPFVLFLCWNRPRKWIRSIGLCLLAQAISYAILIPYYSWATSTTLMTEL
;
A
#
# COMPACT_ATOMS: atom_id res chain seq x y z
N MET A 1 -23.14 14.30 55.95
CA MET A 1 -22.20 13.43 55.21
C MET A 1 -23.00 12.39 54.43
N LYS A 2 -23.11 12.54 53.12
CA LYS A 2 -23.81 11.58 52.23
C LYS A 2 -22.74 10.73 51.52
N ALA A 3 -22.77 9.43 51.75
CA ALA A 3 -21.85 8.47 51.16
C ALA A 3 -22.02 8.41 49.63
N SER A 4 -20.90 8.43 48.91
CA SER A 4 -20.78 8.35 47.46
C SER A 4 -21.25 6.98 46.95
N ARG A 5 -22.26 6.98 46.08
CA ARG A 5 -22.77 5.79 45.41
C ARG A 5 -21.93 5.55 44.16
N TRP A 6 -20.98 4.63 44.24
CA TRP A 6 -20.20 4.17 43.10
C TRP A 6 -21.11 3.43 42.13
N VAL A 7 -21.31 4.00 40.93
CA VAL A 7 -22.01 3.35 39.83
C VAL A 7 -21.00 2.44 39.14
N HIS A 8 -21.07 1.14 39.42
CA HIS A 8 -20.35 0.15 38.62
C HIS A 8 -21.02 0.08 37.24
N LEU A 9 -20.38 0.69 36.23
CA LEU A 9 -20.73 0.44 34.84
C LEU A 9 -20.41 -1.04 34.54
N PRO A 10 -21.38 -1.86 34.08
CA PRO A 10 -21.07 -3.21 33.66
C PRO A 10 -20.11 -3.16 32.46
N PRO A 11 -19.20 -4.14 32.32
CA PRO A 11 -18.30 -4.20 31.19
C PRO A 11 -19.13 -4.26 29.91
N ILE A 12 -18.83 -3.33 28.99
CA ILE A 12 -19.39 -3.25 27.64
C ILE A 12 -19.14 -4.62 27.01
N SER A 13 -20.17 -5.47 27.12
CA SER A 13 -20.20 -6.77 26.50
C SER A 13 -20.34 -6.46 25.03
N LEU A 14 -19.29 -6.78 24.26
CA LEU A 14 -19.33 -6.76 22.80
C LEU A 14 -20.56 -7.55 22.36
N LEU A 15 -21.62 -6.81 22.03
CA LEU A 15 -22.77 -7.32 21.29
C LEU A 15 -22.24 -7.65 19.90
N VAL A 16 -21.73 -8.87 19.75
CA VAL A 16 -21.55 -9.50 18.45
C VAL A 16 -22.97 -9.78 17.96
N VAL A 17 -23.60 -8.75 17.39
CA VAL A 17 -24.81 -8.91 16.60
C VAL A 17 -24.37 -9.67 15.36
N ALA A 18 -24.75 -10.94 15.27
CA ALA A 18 -24.64 -11.71 14.04
C ALA A 18 -25.57 -11.04 13.00
N ILE A 19 -25.01 -10.12 12.23
CA ILE A 19 -25.68 -9.53 11.07
C ILE A 19 -25.79 -10.67 10.04
N PRO A 20 -26.96 -10.88 9.41
CA PRO A 20 -27.08 -11.86 8.34
C PRO A 20 -26.03 -11.57 7.28
N ALA A 21 -25.15 -12.53 7.03
CA ALA A 21 -24.18 -12.48 5.94
C ALA A 21 -24.96 -12.52 4.63
N HIS A 22 -25.24 -11.34 4.08
CA HIS A 22 -25.77 -11.23 2.73
C HIS A 22 -24.72 -11.84 1.78
N ALA A 23 -25.14 -12.80 0.94
CA ALA A 23 -24.27 -13.48 -0.03
C ALA A 23 -23.57 -12.53 -1.03
N ASN A 24 -23.94 -11.25 -1.06
CA ASN A 24 -23.34 -10.18 -1.87
C ASN A 24 -22.52 -9.16 -1.06
N MET A 25 -22.36 -9.34 0.25
CA MET A 25 -21.37 -8.55 0.98
C MET A 25 -20.00 -9.16 0.64
N GLY A 26 -19.13 -8.35 0.03
CA GLY A 26 -17.79 -8.77 -0.37
C GLY A 26 -17.07 -9.52 0.75
N THR A 27 -16.20 -10.46 0.39
CA THR A 27 -15.48 -11.26 1.39
C THR A 27 -14.62 -10.37 2.28
N PRO A 28 -14.27 -10.80 3.51
CA PRO A 28 -13.29 -10.08 4.34
C PRO A 28 -11.98 -9.80 3.59
N LEU A 29 -11.59 -10.68 2.67
CA LEU A 29 -10.48 -10.48 1.75
C LEU A 29 -10.72 -9.30 0.79
N MET A 30 -11.90 -9.20 0.16
CA MET A 30 -12.27 -8.04 -0.67
C MET A 30 -12.30 -6.73 0.11
N TRP A 31 -12.87 -6.72 1.31
CA TRP A 31 -12.90 -5.53 2.17
C TRP A 31 -11.52 -5.14 2.68
N GLY A 32 -10.69 -6.11 3.08
CA GLY A 32 -9.30 -5.88 3.44
C GLY A 32 -8.50 -5.29 2.27
N THR A 33 -8.73 -5.80 1.06
CA THR A 33 -8.12 -5.27 -0.16
C THR A 33 -8.57 -3.83 -0.41
N LEU A 34 -9.87 -3.53 -0.33
CA LEU A 34 -10.40 -2.17 -0.51
C LEU A 34 -9.89 -1.20 0.56
N LEU A 35 -9.91 -1.61 1.83
CA LEU A 35 -9.44 -0.80 2.96
C LEU A 35 -7.94 -0.51 2.80
N HIS A 36 -7.17 -1.49 2.36
CA HIS A 36 -5.76 -1.29 2.02
C HIS A 36 -5.57 -0.37 0.80
N LEU A 37 -6.36 -0.55 -0.25
CA LEU A 37 -6.29 0.23 -1.49
C LEU A 37 -6.65 1.71 -1.30
N TYR A 38 -7.53 2.02 -0.35
CA TYR A 38 -7.92 3.41 -0.06
C TYR A 38 -7.14 3.99 1.13
N ILE A 39 -7.13 3.32 2.28
CA ILE A 39 -6.51 3.85 3.51
C ILE A 39 -5.01 3.56 3.54
N GLY A 40 -4.60 2.35 3.13
CA GLY A 40 -3.19 1.97 3.05
C GLY A 40 -2.41 2.85 2.09
N ASN A 41 -2.92 3.04 0.87
CA ASN A 41 -2.31 3.93 -0.13
C ASN A 41 -2.22 5.39 0.34
N ALA A 42 -3.24 5.90 1.05
CA ALA A 42 -3.16 7.23 1.66
C ALA A 42 -2.04 7.31 2.71
N PHE A 43 -1.90 6.29 3.57
CA PHE A 43 -0.81 6.21 4.54
C PHE A 43 0.57 6.18 3.87
N ILE A 44 0.73 5.38 2.82
CA ILE A 44 1.97 5.31 2.03
C ILE A 44 2.29 6.67 1.42
N GLY A 45 1.32 7.30 0.76
CA GLY A 45 1.49 8.65 0.18
C GLY A 45 1.82 9.71 1.23
N ILE A 46 1.28 9.62 2.46
CA ILE A 46 1.66 10.49 3.57
C ILE A 46 3.13 10.26 3.97
N LEU A 47 3.53 9.00 4.16
CA LEU A 47 4.91 8.65 4.53
C LEU A 47 5.91 9.15 3.49
N GLU A 48 5.65 8.90 2.21
CA GLU A 48 6.49 9.34 1.09
C GLU A 48 6.52 10.87 0.98
N GLY A 49 5.37 11.52 1.12
CA GLY A 49 5.28 12.97 1.14
C GLY A 49 6.10 13.60 2.27
N LEU A 50 6.12 12.98 3.46
CA LEU A 50 6.95 13.40 4.59
C LEU A 50 8.44 13.16 4.32
N ILE A 51 8.81 12.02 3.73
CA ILE A 51 10.19 11.71 3.31
C ILE A 51 10.68 12.76 2.30
N LEU A 52 9.88 13.05 1.28
CA LEU A 52 10.20 14.07 0.26
C LEU A 52 10.25 15.48 0.84
N ALA A 53 9.35 15.84 1.76
CA ALA A 53 9.41 17.13 2.43
C ALA A 53 10.73 17.29 3.22
N LYS A 54 11.14 16.23 3.94
CA LYS A 54 12.36 16.22 4.75
C LYS A 54 13.64 16.21 3.90
N LEU A 55 13.75 15.32 2.92
CA LEU A 55 14.96 15.13 2.11
C LEU A 55 15.05 16.11 0.94
N GLY A 56 13.92 16.41 0.32
CA GLY A 56 13.82 17.32 -0.81
C GLY A 56 13.78 18.79 -0.41
N GLY A 57 13.43 19.11 0.84
CA GLY A 57 13.26 20.48 1.33
C GLY A 57 12.02 21.15 0.75
N PHE A 58 10.94 20.38 0.59
CA PHE A 58 9.66 20.85 0.06
C PHE A 58 8.66 21.14 1.19
N GLY A 59 7.62 21.93 0.89
CA GLY A 59 6.52 22.15 1.84
C GLY A 59 5.82 20.84 2.18
N LYS A 60 5.61 20.56 3.48
CA LYS A 60 5.01 19.30 3.97
C LYS A 60 3.66 19.01 3.32
N THR A 61 2.71 19.95 3.40
CA THR A 61 1.36 19.79 2.87
C THR A 61 1.35 19.52 1.37
N LYS A 62 2.12 20.30 0.60
CA LYS A 62 2.23 20.11 -0.85
C LYS A 62 2.79 18.73 -1.18
N SER A 63 3.83 18.29 -0.47
CA SER A 63 4.48 16.99 -0.72
C SER A 63 3.55 15.83 -0.40
N ILE A 64 2.85 15.89 0.74
CA ILE A 64 1.86 14.89 1.16
C ILE A 64 0.73 14.78 0.14
N LEU A 65 0.09 15.91 -0.21
CA LEU A 65 -1.03 15.87 -1.16
C LEU A 65 -0.59 15.38 -2.54
N THR A 66 0.62 15.78 -2.97
CA THR A 66 1.18 15.32 -4.25
C THR A 66 1.44 13.82 -4.24
N MET A 67 2.02 13.27 -3.16
CA MET A 67 2.32 11.83 -3.07
C MET A 67 1.10 10.97 -2.83
N ILE A 68 0.08 11.46 -2.11
CA ILE A 68 -1.22 10.78 -2.06
C ILE A 68 -1.79 10.67 -3.47
N ALA A 69 -1.85 11.78 -4.21
CA ALA A 69 -2.35 11.76 -5.59
C ALA A 69 -1.52 10.83 -6.49
N ALA A 70 -0.19 10.87 -6.38
CA ALA A 70 0.73 10.02 -7.12
C ALA A 70 0.47 8.53 -6.85
N ASN A 71 0.32 8.16 -5.58
CA ASN A 71 0.13 6.78 -5.15
C ASN A 71 -1.23 6.21 -5.60
N TYR A 72 -2.29 7.01 -5.57
CA TYR A 72 -3.59 6.61 -6.12
C TYR A 72 -3.56 6.46 -7.65
N VAL A 73 -2.86 7.36 -8.35
CA VAL A 73 -2.69 7.26 -9.80
C VAL A 73 -1.85 6.04 -10.15
N SER A 74 -0.76 5.78 -9.42
CA SER A 74 0.08 4.59 -9.64
C SER A 74 -0.69 3.30 -9.35
N ALA A 75 -1.59 3.28 -8.36
CA ALA A 75 -2.47 2.13 -8.13
C ALA A 75 -3.48 1.91 -9.27
N LEU A 76 -4.13 2.97 -9.77
CA LEU A 76 -5.12 2.86 -10.85
C LEU A 76 -4.47 2.41 -12.16
N TRP A 77 -3.35 3.04 -12.54
CA TRP A 77 -2.63 2.70 -13.77
C TRP A 77 -1.88 1.39 -13.63
N GLY A 78 -1.33 1.12 -12.45
CA GLY A 78 -0.69 -0.14 -12.07
C GLY A 78 -1.66 -1.31 -12.21
N PHE A 79 -2.90 -1.20 -11.73
CA PHE A 79 -3.89 -2.26 -11.86
C PHE A 79 -4.14 -2.64 -13.33
N ASN A 80 -4.37 -1.64 -14.19
CA ASN A 80 -4.62 -1.87 -15.61
C ASN A 80 -3.40 -2.46 -16.34
N THR A 81 -2.21 -1.90 -16.09
CA THR A 81 -0.97 -2.32 -16.76
C THR A 81 -0.47 -3.68 -16.25
N LEU A 82 -0.52 -3.92 -14.95
CA LEU A 82 -0.17 -5.21 -14.35
C LEU A 82 -1.12 -6.30 -14.83
N GLY A 83 -2.40 -6.02 -15.06
CA GLY A 83 -3.35 -6.98 -15.64
C GLY A 83 -2.95 -7.44 -17.05
N ILE A 84 -2.50 -6.52 -17.90
CA ILE A 84 -2.00 -6.85 -19.25
C ILE A 84 -0.73 -7.70 -19.16
N VAL A 85 0.21 -7.31 -18.31
CA VAL A 85 1.47 -8.07 -18.10
C VAL A 85 1.19 -9.44 -17.50
N ALA A 86 0.24 -9.53 -16.56
CA ALA A 86 -0.16 -10.79 -15.93
C ALA A 86 -0.65 -11.81 -16.97
N GLU A 87 -1.51 -11.42 -17.91
CA GLU A 87 -1.96 -12.31 -18.97
C GLU A 87 -0.80 -12.81 -19.84
N GLN A 88 0.15 -11.94 -20.17
CA GLN A 88 1.36 -12.34 -20.90
C GLN A 88 2.21 -13.33 -20.09
N LEU A 89 2.45 -13.05 -18.81
CA LEU A 89 3.26 -13.90 -17.93
C LEU A 89 2.60 -15.25 -17.63
N LYS A 90 1.26 -15.31 -17.55
CA LYS A 90 0.53 -16.59 -17.40
C LYS A 90 0.86 -17.55 -18.53
N SER A 91 0.86 -17.05 -19.77
CA SER A 91 1.14 -17.88 -20.95
C SER A 91 2.57 -18.44 -20.99
N VAL A 92 3.52 -17.76 -20.32
CA VAL A 92 4.93 -18.16 -20.28
C VAL A 92 5.23 -19.10 -19.12
N PHE A 93 4.68 -18.84 -17.94
CA PHE A 93 5.10 -19.53 -16.72
C PHE A 93 4.17 -20.67 -16.29
N LEU A 94 2.90 -20.69 -16.73
CA LEU A 94 1.93 -21.70 -16.29
C LEU A 94 1.77 -22.87 -17.28
N SER A 95 2.53 -22.89 -18.38
CA SER A 95 2.39 -23.90 -19.44
C SER A 95 3.19 -25.19 -19.21
N GLU A 96 4.27 -25.17 -18.43
CA GLU A 96 5.19 -26.31 -18.32
C GLU A 96 5.15 -27.04 -16.98
N ASP A 97 5.09 -26.32 -15.85
CA ASP A 97 5.08 -26.93 -14.50
C ASP A 97 4.27 -26.08 -13.50
N PRO A 98 3.04 -26.47 -13.12
CA PRO A 98 2.11 -25.58 -12.41
C PRO A 98 2.62 -25.12 -11.04
N LEU A 99 3.33 -25.98 -10.31
CA LEU A 99 3.72 -25.69 -8.93
C LEU A 99 4.87 -24.66 -8.86
N MET A 100 5.90 -24.85 -9.68
CA MET A 100 7.03 -23.92 -9.78
C MET A 100 6.65 -22.68 -10.60
N GLY A 101 5.84 -22.85 -11.64
CA GLY A 101 5.33 -21.80 -12.51
C GLY A 101 4.54 -20.73 -11.75
N VAL A 102 3.65 -21.13 -10.83
CA VAL A 102 2.88 -20.19 -9.99
C VAL A 102 3.80 -19.32 -9.13
N ARG A 103 4.87 -19.90 -8.57
CA ARG A 103 5.83 -19.17 -7.73
C ARG A 103 6.62 -18.15 -8.55
N TYR A 104 7.14 -18.54 -9.72
CA TYR A 104 7.84 -17.61 -10.61
C TYR A 104 6.91 -16.51 -11.12
N TYR A 105 5.69 -16.87 -11.55
CA TYR A 105 4.66 -15.94 -11.95
C TYR A 105 4.38 -14.88 -10.87
N PHE A 106 4.19 -15.30 -9.62
CA PHE A 106 3.92 -14.40 -8.50
C PHE A 106 5.09 -13.44 -8.23
N TYR A 107 6.33 -13.94 -8.19
CA TYR A 107 7.50 -13.08 -7.99
C TYR A 107 7.74 -12.12 -9.16
N SER A 108 7.48 -12.56 -10.40
CA SER A 108 7.55 -11.69 -11.57
C SER A 108 6.53 -10.56 -11.49
N LEU A 109 5.29 -10.84 -11.05
CA LEU A 109 4.29 -9.79 -10.83
C LEU A 109 4.69 -8.79 -9.76
N ILE A 110 5.25 -9.25 -8.63
CA ILE A 110 5.78 -8.35 -7.59
C ILE A 110 6.91 -7.49 -8.16
N ALA A 111 7.84 -8.08 -8.90
CA ALA A 111 8.97 -7.35 -9.49
C ALA A 111 8.49 -6.28 -10.49
N VAL A 112 7.52 -6.61 -11.34
CA VAL A 112 6.91 -5.66 -12.27
C VAL A 112 6.18 -4.56 -11.51
N ALA A 113 5.41 -4.89 -10.47
CA ALA A 113 4.71 -3.90 -9.66
C ALA A 113 5.69 -2.92 -8.97
N ILE A 114 6.78 -3.42 -8.37
CA ILE A 114 7.84 -2.60 -7.76
C ILE A 114 8.47 -1.65 -8.79
N PHE A 115 8.60 -2.08 -10.05
CA PHE A 115 9.15 -1.24 -11.12
C PHE A 115 8.14 -0.20 -11.64
N LEU A 116 6.87 -0.58 -11.78
CA LEU A 116 5.83 0.31 -12.32
C LEU A 116 5.50 1.47 -11.37
N THR A 117 5.51 1.24 -10.06
CA THR A 117 5.21 2.28 -9.06
C THR A 117 6.08 3.55 -9.23
N PRO A 118 7.43 3.48 -9.21
CA PRO A 118 8.25 4.66 -9.40
C PRO A 118 8.11 5.26 -10.80
N VAL A 119 7.80 4.48 -11.83
CA VAL A 119 7.52 5.00 -13.18
C VAL A 119 6.29 5.91 -13.18
N PHE A 120 5.21 5.51 -12.51
CA PHE A 120 4.00 6.30 -12.43
C PHE A 120 4.09 7.47 -11.44
N GLU A 121 4.87 7.34 -10.37
CA GLU A 121 5.02 8.40 -9.37
C GLU A 121 6.06 9.46 -9.78
N TYR A 122 7.03 9.10 -10.62
CA TYR A 122 8.05 9.99 -11.16
C TYR A 122 7.54 11.37 -11.61
N PRO A 123 6.50 11.51 -12.45
CA PRO A 123 6.01 12.82 -12.90
C PRO A 123 5.58 13.73 -11.74
N PHE A 124 5.06 13.18 -10.65
CA PHE A 124 4.65 13.93 -9.46
C PHE A 124 5.86 14.42 -8.65
N VAL A 125 6.89 13.58 -8.51
CA VAL A 125 8.14 13.98 -7.86
C VAL A 125 8.88 15.03 -8.70
N LEU A 126 8.85 14.88 -10.04
CA LEU A 126 9.38 15.87 -10.97
C LEU A 126 8.64 17.21 -10.85
N PHE A 127 7.32 17.19 -10.69
CA PHE A 127 6.51 18.39 -10.45
C PHE A 127 6.94 19.14 -9.17
N LEU A 128 7.27 18.42 -8.09
CA LEU A 128 7.83 19.03 -6.87
C LEU A 128 9.23 19.64 -7.11
N CYS A 129 10.03 18.99 -7.96
CA CYS A 129 11.39 19.43 -8.29
C CYS A 129 11.46 20.53 -9.37
N TRP A 130 10.34 20.97 -9.95
CA TRP A 130 10.34 21.77 -11.19
C TRP A 130 11.20 23.03 -11.13
N ASN A 131 11.19 23.72 -10.00
CA ASN A 131 11.94 24.97 -9.76
C ASN A 131 13.33 24.75 -9.13
N ARG A 132 13.86 23.52 -9.14
CA ARG A 132 15.15 23.19 -8.53
C ARG A 132 16.21 22.90 -9.61
N PRO A 133 17.49 23.21 -9.34
CA PRO A 133 18.57 22.84 -10.25
C PRO A 133 18.69 21.32 -10.34
N ARG A 134 19.10 20.81 -11.52
CA ARG A 134 19.23 19.36 -11.80
C ARG A 134 17.94 18.57 -11.51
N LYS A 135 16.77 19.17 -11.81
CA LYS A 135 15.44 18.62 -11.49
C LYS A 135 15.27 17.15 -11.89
N TRP A 136 15.75 16.75 -13.07
CA TRP A 136 15.65 15.38 -13.58
C TRP A 136 16.37 14.38 -12.65
N ILE A 137 17.68 14.53 -12.46
CA ILE A 137 18.49 13.64 -11.63
C ILE A 137 17.98 13.63 -10.17
N ARG A 138 17.64 14.82 -9.64
CA ARG A 138 17.13 14.96 -8.28
C ARG A 138 15.78 14.26 -8.10
N SER A 139 14.87 14.39 -9.06
CA SER A 139 13.55 13.75 -9.00
C SER A 139 13.64 12.23 -9.06
N ILE A 140 14.52 11.67 -9.91
CA ILE A 140 14.78 10.23 -9.96
C ILE A 140 15.34 9.75 -8.62
N GLY A 141 16.38 10.42 -8.11
CA GLY A 141 17.01 10.04 -6.84
C GLY A 141 16.05 10.12 -5.65
N LEU A 142 15.23 11.17 -5.59
CA LEU A 142 14.23 11.32 -4.53
C LEU A 142 13.10 10.30 -4.63
N CYS A 143 12.63 9.99 -5.83
CA CYS A 143 11.59 8.98 -6.06
C CYS A 143 12.07 7.59 -5.63
N LEU A 144 13.26 7.17 -6.10
CA LEU A 144 13.85 5.88 -5.73
C LEU A 144 14.16 5.79 -4.23
N LEU A 145 14.65 6.87 -3.63
CA LEU A 145 14.96 6.89 -2.20
C LEU A 145 13.70 6.84 -1.34
N ALA A 146 12.63 7.56 -1.72
CA ALA A 146 11.34 7.47 -1.05
C ALA A 146 10.81 6.03 -1.11
N GLN A 147 10.84 5.41 -2.29
CA GLN A 147 10.40 4.03 -2.48
C GLN A 147 11.20 3.02 -1.63
N ALA A 148 12.53 3.17 -1.64
CA ALA A 148 13.42 2.29 -0.86
C ALA A 148 13.15 2.40 0.65
N ILE A 149 12.95 3.61 1.15
CA ILE A 149 12.61 3.85 2.57
C ILE A 149 11.21 3.29 2.88
N SER A 150 10.22 3.55 2.03
CA SER A 150 8.86 3.01 2.20
C SER A 150 8.87 1.49 2.28
N TYR A 151 9.55 0.80 1.36
CA TYR A 151 9.64 -0.66 1.38
C TYR A 151 10.46 -1.20 2.57
N ALA A 152 11.53 -0.51 2.96
CA ALA A 152 12.29 -0.88 4.16
C ALA A 152 11.45 -0.81 5.44
N ILE A 153 10.42 0.03 5.48
CA ILE A 153 9.46 0.12 6.60
C ILE A 153 8.31 -0.89 6.44
N LEU A 154 7.75 -0.99 5.23
CA LEU A 154 6.59 -1.82 4.95
C LEU A 154 6.90 -3.32 5.04
N ILE A 155 8.06 -3.78 4.54
CA ILE A 155 8.41 -5.22 4.53
C ILE A 155 8.45 -5.79 5.95
N PRO A 156 9.16 -5.20 6.94
CA PRO A 156 9.12 -5.67 8.31
C PRO A 156 7.72 -5.61 8.93
N TYR A 157 6.97 -4.53 8.65
CA TYR A 157 5.61 -4.36 9.15
C TYR A 157 4.68 -5.47 8.66
N TYR A 158 4.70 -5.77 7.36
CA TYR A 158 3.92 -6.87 6.79
C TYR A 158 4.39 -8.24 7.28
N SER A 159 5.70 -8.43 7.42
CA SER A 159 6.25 -9.70 7.92
C SER A 159 5.79 -9.99 9.34
N TRP A 160 5.74 -8.96 10.19
CA TRP A 160 5.22 -9.05 11.55
C TRP A 160 3.69 -9.25 11.58
N ALA A 161 2.93 -8.57 10.73
CA ALA A 161 1.48 -8.78 10.63
C ALA A 161 1.11 -10.16 10.05
N THR A 162 1.98 -10.72 9.22
CA THR A 162 1.77 -12.03 8.60
C THR A 162 2.01 -13.16 9.61
N SER A 163 2.99 -13.02 10.51
CA SER A 163 3.25 -14.03 11.54
C SER A 163 2.12 -14.16 12.57
N THR A 164 1.30 -13.13 12.77
CA THR A 164 0.09 -13.22 13.62
C THR A 164 -1.08 -13.94 12.93
N THR A 165 -1.09 -13.98 11.59
CA THR A 165 -2.22 -14.49 10.80
C THR A 165 -1.97 -15.91 10.27
N LEU A 166 -0.71 -16.29 10.00
CA LEU A 166 -0.35 -17.66 9.57
C LEU A 166 -0.23 -18.66 10.73
N MET A 167 0.01 -18.21 11.97
CA MET A 167 0.10 -19.08 13.16
C MET A 167 -1.27 -19.40 13.78
N THR A 168 -2.35 -18.78 13.31
CA THR A 168 -3.71 -19.02 13.84
C THR A 168 -4.55 -19.97 12.97
N GLU A 169 -4.04 -20.42 11.82
CA GLU A 169 -4.72 -21.36 10.91
C GLU A 169 -3.88 -22.59 10.52
N LEU A 170 -3.16 -23.18 11.49
CA LEU A 170 -2.66 -24.56 11.41
C LEU A 170 -3.07 -25.35 12.66
#